data_AF-A0A150RB08-F1
#
_entry.id   AF-A0A150RB08-F1
#
_cell.length_a   1.000
_cell.length_b   1.000
_cell.length_c   1.000
_cell.angle_alpha   90.00
_cell.angle_beta   90.00
_cell.angle_gamma   90.00
#
_symmetry.space_group_name_H-M   'P 1'
#
loop_
_entity.id
_entity.type
_entity.pdbx_description
1 polymer ?
#
loop_
_entity_poly.entity_id
_entity_poly.type
_entity_poly.pdbx_seq_one_letter_code
_entity_poly.pdbx_strand_id
1 'polypeptide(L)'
;IALGVVIALGTWWVVGSQPVFVLYQSAIQARERKGTRTDFYADIEDLYTFYFGGIGYRATPQAPWVFIGARTSRYAELSRTLRMRHVEQRGERLYRELQAGGSVRFRALPDSVALSKTLFASRNMDHPMRMIELTRRHLTIEGKSIAIERIADVTSNLWAERSQILDVDGGVFHAMHSNAVMSFDVLVTLIARLQQDAASAARV
;
A
#
# COMPACT_ATOMS: atom_id res chain seq x y z
N ILE A 1 -24.97 10.80 -37.04
CA ILE A 1 -25.85 11.05 -35.87
C ILE A 1 -25.96 9.81 -34.98
N ALA A 2 -26.28 8.62 -35.51
CA ALA A 2 -26.39 7.38 -34.72
C ALA A 2 -25.11 7.00 -33.92
N LEU A 3 -23.92 7.11 -34.53
CA LEU A 3 -22.66 6.77 -33.85
C LEU A 3 -22.35 7.71 -32.67
N GLY A 4 -22.62 9.01 -32.82
CA GLY A 4 -22.41 10.00 -31.77
C GLY A 4 -23.33 9.79 -30.56
N VAL A 5 -24.58 9.38 -30.81
CA VAL A 5 -25.56 9.04 -29.77
C VAL A 5 -25.16 7.75 -29.04
N VAL A 6 -24.67 6.73 -29.75
CA VAL A 6 -24.18 5.48 -29.12
C VAL A 6 -22.94 5.72 -28.27
N ILE A 7 -21.99 6.55 -28.74
CA ILE A 7 -20.80 6.92 -27.96
C ILE A 7 -21.18 7.75 -26.73
N ALA A 8 -22.13 8.68 -26.87
CA ALA A 8 -22.61 9.50 -25.76
C ALA A 8 -23.38 8.67 -24.71
N LEU A 9 -24.26 7.76 -25.13
CA LEU A 9 -24.97 6.84 -24.23
C LEU A 9 -24.01 5.85 -23.56
N GLY A 10 -23.04 5.33 -24.30
CA GLY A 10 -21.99 4.45 -23.78
C GLY A 10 -21.13 5.14 -22.73
N THR A 11 -20.69 6.37 -22.99
CA THR A 11 -19.92 7.16 -22.01
C THR A 11 -20.76 7.55 -20.80
N TRP A 12 -22.02 7.96 -20.97
CA TRP A 12 -22.91 8.28 -19.85
C TRP A 12 -23.21 7.06 -18.97
N TRP A 13 -23.40 5.88 -19.58
CA TRP A 13 -23.59 4.63 -18.86
C TRP A 13 -22.32 4.20 -18.11
N VAL A 14 -21.14 4.32 -18.73
CA VAL A 14 -19.85 3.98 -18.10
C VAL A 14 -19.50 4.93 -16.95
N VAL A 15 -19.79 6.23 -17.09
CA VAL A 15 -19.56 7.25 -16.05
C VAL A 15 -20.55 7.08 -14.90
N GLY A 16 -21.84 6.86 -15.18
CA GLY A 16 -22.87 6.63 -14.16
C GLY A 16 -22.76 5.28 -13.44
N SER A 17 -21.92 4.36 -13.93
CA SER A 17 -21.68 3.05 -13.32
C SER A 17 -20.41 3.00 -12.46
N GLN A 18 -19.68 4.10 -12.31
CA GLN A 18 -18.51 4.13 -11.42
C GLN A 18 -18.96 4.11 -9.95
N PRO A 19 -18.36 3.28 -9.09
CA PRO A 19 -18.67 3.29 -7.67
C PRO A 19 -18.36 4.65 -7.05
N VAL A 20 -19.26 5.13 -6.19
CA VAL A 20 -19.02 6.31 -5.36
C VAL A 20 -18.40 5.83 -4.05
N PHE A 21 -17.19 6.30 -3.75
CA PHE A 21 -16.48 5.96 -2.53
C PHE A 21 -16.73 7.01 -1.46
N VAL A 22 -17.12 6.55 -0.27
CA VAL A 22 -17.26 7.37 0.93
C VAL A 22 -16.27 6.85 1.97
N LEU A 23 -15.37 7.71 2.43
CA LEU A 23 -14.44 7.37 3.51
C LEU A 23 -15.11 7.64 4.86
N TYR A 24 -15.33 6.57 5.62
CA TYR A 24 -15.71 6.65 7.02
C TYR A 24 -14.47 6.54 7.91
N GLN A 25 -14.67 6.68 9.23
CA GLN A 25 -13.58 6.60 10.20
C GLN A 25 -12.92 5.21 10.23
N SER A 26 -13.70 4.13 10.16
CA SER A 26 -13.22 2.74 10.26
C SER A 26 -13.23 1.96 8.94
N ALA A 27 -13.88 2.49 7.90
CA ALA A 27 -14.04 1.76 6.64
C ALA A 27 -14.14 2.67 5.43
N ILE A 28 -13.95 2.06 4.25
CA ILE A 28 -14.31 2.59 2.95
C ILE A 28 -15.65 1.99 2.57
N GLN A 29 -16.61 2.81 2.14
CA GLN A 29 -17.85 2.34 1.57
C GLN A 29 -17.88 2.63 0.08
N ALA A 30 -18.04 1.60 -0.74
CA ALA A 30 -18.28 1.72 -2.16
C ALA A 30 -19.78 1.56 -2.43
N ARG A 31 -20.43 2.63 -2.88
CA ARG A 31 -21.83 2.57 -3.36
C ARG A 31 -21.81 2.19 -4.83
N GLU A 32 -22.23 0.95 -5.09
CA GLU A 32 -22.32 0.36 -6.41
C GLU A 32 -23.78 0.26 -6.83
N ARG A 33 -24.03 0.04 -8.13
CA ARG A 33 -25.40 -0.14 -8.64
C ARG A 33 -26.11 -1.35 -8.01
N LYS A 34 -25.35 -2.39 -7.65
CA LYS A 34 -25.86 -3.66 -7.10
C LYS A 34 -25.97 -3.67 -5.57
N GLY A 35 -25.62 -2.58 -4.91
CA GLY A 35 -25.61 -2.51 -3.45
C GLY A 35 -24.40 -1.74 -2.92
N THR A 36 -24.14 -1.92 -1.63
CA THR A 36 -23.07 -1.21 -0.95
C THR A 36 -22.04 -2.22 -0.44
N ARG A 37 -20.77 -2.03 -0.80
CA ARG A 37 -19.64 -2.78 -0.23
C ARG A 37 -18.98 -1.93 0.85
N THR A 38 -18.61 -2.57 1.95
CA THR A 38 -17.88 -1.94 3.05
C THR A 38 -16.59 -2.71 3.29
N ASP A 39 -15.46 -2.01 3.21
CA ASP A 39 -14.12 -2.55 3.37
C ASP A 39 -13.45 -1.83 4.56
N PHE A 40 -13.18 -2.54 5.66
CA PHE A 40 -12.56 -1.96 6.86
C PHE A 40 -11.07 -1.74 6.66
N TYR A 41 -10.53 -0.59 7.12
CA TYR A 41 -9.10 -0.31 6.94
C TYR A 41 -8.21 -1.34 7.65
N ALA A 42 -8.64 -1.84 8.81
CA ALA A 42 -7.94 -2.90 9.51
C ALA A 42 -7.78 -4.16 8.64
N ASP A 43 -8.76 -4.45 7.77
CA ASP A 43 -8.84 -5.68 6.98
C ASP A 43 -8.27 -5.56 5.57
N ILE A 44 -7.92 -4.35 5.11
CA ILE A 44 -7.23 -4.16 3.85
C ILE A 44 -5.81 -4.73 3.98
N GLU A 45 -5.52 -5.78 3.22
CA GLU A 45 -4.21 -6.44 3.26
C GLU A 45 -3.20 -5.72 2.36
N ASP A 46 -3.59 -5.46 1.10
CA ASP A 46 -2.77 -4.69 0.16
C ASP A 46 -3.41 -3.35 -0.17
N LEU A 47 -2.59 -2.30 -0.10
CA LEU A 47 -2.90 -0.97 -0.58
C LEU A 47 -1.75 -0.51 -1.49
N TYR A 48 -2.10 -0.08 -2.70
CA TYR A 48 -1.17 0.41 -3.71
C TYR A 48 -1.56 1.83 -4.13
N THR A 49 -0.59 2.74 -4.14
CA THR A 49 -0.79 4.11 -4.64
C THR A 49 -0.12 4.25 -6.00
N PHE A 50 -0.90 4.60 -7.03
CA PHE A 50 -0.39 4.81 -8.37
C PHE A 50 0.23 6.20 -8.50
N TYR A 51 1.34 6.30 -9.25
CA TYR A 51 2.10 7.54 -9.41
C TYR A 51 1.28 8.66 -10.06
N PHE A 52 0.58 8.37 -11.16
CA PHE A 52 -0.33 9.31 -11.84
C PHE A 52 -1.71 9.43 -11.18
N GLY A 53 -1.80 9.00 -9.92
CA GLY A 53 -3.02 9.01 -9.14
C GLY A 53 -3.85 7.75 -9.29
N GLY A 54 -4.72 7.55 -8.30
CA GLY A 54 -5.52 6.36 -8.10
C GLY A 54 -4.95 5.47 -6.99
N ILE A 55 -5.84 4.72 -6.36
CA ILE A 55 -5.51 3.78 -5.28
C ILE A 55 -6.08 2.42 -5.66
N GLY A 56 -5.26 1.39 -5.59
CA GLY A 56 -5.70 -0.01 -5.65
C GLY A 56 -5.67 -0.61 -4.26
N TYR A 57 -6.69 -1.36 -3.87
CA TYR A 57 -6.64 -2.13 -2.63
C TYR A 57 -7.40 -3.46 -2.73
N ARG A 58 -7.10 -4.39 -1.84
CA ARG A 58 -7.85 -5.64 -1.67
C ARG A 58 -7.77 -6.15 -0.23
N ALA A 59 -8.82 -6.84 0.19
CA ALA A 59 -8.93 -7.38 1.56
C ALA A 59 -8.04 -8.60 1.79
N THR A 60 -7.81 -9.43 0.77
CA THR A 60 -6.97 -10.63 0.84
C THR A 60 -6.25 -10.83 -0.50
N PRO A 61 -5.18 -11.65 -0.60
CA PRO A 61 -4.47 -11.86 -1.85
C PRO A 61 -5.33 -12.49 -2.96
N GLN A 62 -6.40 -13.21 -2.60
CA GLN A 62 -7.32 -13.84 -3.53
C GLN A 62 -8.52 -12.94 -3.88
N ALA A 63 -8.75 -11.87 -3.11
CA ALA A 63 -9.83 -10.93 -3.38
C ALA A 63 -9.53 -10.08 -4.64
N PRO A 64 -10.56 -9.70 -5.41
CA PRO A 64 -10.39 -8.82 -6.55
C PRO A 64 -9.91 -7.44 -6.09
N TRP A 65 -9.12 -6.80 -6.95
CA TRP A 65 -8.67 -5.43 -6.71
C TRP A 65 -9.80 -4.43 -6.86
N VAL A 66 -9.88 -3.52 -5.89
CA VAL A 66 -10.74 -2.35 -5.92
C VAL A 66 -9.91 -1.14 -6.30
N PHE A 67 -10.41 -0.35 -7.26
CA PHE A 67 -9.73 0.84 -7.73
C PHE A 67 -10.53 2.11 -7.45
N ILE A 68 -9.91 3.04 -6.74
CA ILE A 68 -10.40 4.40 -6.58
C ILE A 68 -9.64 5.29 -7.57
N GLY A 69 -10.34 5.92 -8.51
CA GLY A 69 -9.74 6.66 -9.62
C GLY A 69 -9.14 8.02 -9.25
N ALA A 70 -8.17 8.47 -10.05
CA ALA A 70 -7.43 9.73 -9.91
C ALA A 70 -8.24 11.01 -10.17
N ARG A 71 -9.42 10.91 -10.84
CA ARG A 71 -10.17 12.07 -11.35
C ARG A 71 -10.93 12.88 -10.29
N THR A 72 -10.57 12.71 -9.02
CA THR A 72 -11.12 13.54 -7.94
C THR A 72 -10.22 14.74 -7.74
N SER A 73 -10.76 15.96 -7.74
CA SER A 73 -10.02 17.20 -7.43
C SER A 73 -9.36 17.17 -6.04
N ARG A 74 -9.79 16.23 -5.18
CA ARG A 74 -9.31 16.02 -3.81
C ARG A 74 -8.47 14.73 -3.66
N TYR A 75 -7.87 14.23 -4.74
CA TYR A 75 -7.13 12.97 -4.72
C TYR A 75 -6.01 12.93 -3.67
N ALA A 76 -5.24 14.03 -3.52
CA ALA A 76 -4.17 14.10 -2.52
C ALA A 76 -4.70 13.94 -1.08
N GLU A 77 -5.82 14.61 -0.77
CA GLU A 77 -6.48 14.50 0.54
C GLU A 77 -7.06 13.11 0.77
N LEU A 78 -7.68 12.53 -0.26
CA LEU A 78 -8.21 11.18 -0.25
C LEU A 78 -7.11 10.15 0.02
N SER A 79 -6.03 10.20 -0.75
CA SER A 79 -4.87 9.31 -0.62
C SER A 79 -4.24 9.42 0.76
N ARG A 80 -3.98 10.65 1.23
CA ARG A 80 -3.46 10.89 2.58
C ARG A 80 -4.38 10.31 3.65
N THR A 81 -5.68 10.58 3.58
CA THR A 81 -6.66 10.10 4.58
C THR A 81 -6.71 8.58 4.61
N LEU A 82 -6.77 7.94 3.44
CA LEU A 82 -6.85 6.49 3.32
C LEU A 82 -5.57 5.82 3.86
N ARG A 83 -4.38 6.31 3.45
CA ARG A 83 -3.09 5.83 3.95
C ARG A 83 -2.97 5.97 5.47
N MET A 84 -3.35 7.13 6.00
CA MET A 84 -3.35 7.40 7.44
C MET A 84 -4.25 6.42 8.21
N ARG A 85 -5.51 6.23 7.77
CA ARG A 85 -6.45 5.29 8.40
C ARG A 85 -5.97 3.84 8.30
N HIS A 86 -5.34 3.49 7.18
CA HIS A 86 -4.76 2.17 6.99
C HIS A 86 -3.61 1.92 7.96
N VAL A 87 -2.67 2.86 8.11
CA VAL A 87 -1.60 2.80 9.11
C VAL A 87 -2.17 2.70 10.53
N GLU A 88 -3.12 3.57 10.89
CA GLU A 88 -3.74 3.57 12.23
C GLU A 88 -4.36 2.22 12.59
N GLN A 89 -5.08 1.58 11.66
CA GLN A 89 -5.91 0.41 11.97
C GLN A 89 -5.24 -0.91 11.61
N ARG A 90 -4.73 -1.05 10.37
CA ARG A 90 -3.99 -2.25 9.95
C ARG A 90 -2.66 -2.32 10.68
N GLY A 91 -1.95 -1.19 10.79
CA GLY A 91 -0.67 -1.12 11.49
C GLY A 91 -0.80 -1.50 12.97
N GLU A 92 -1.82 -1.00 13.68
CA GLU A 92 -2.04 -1.39 15.08
C GLU A 92 -2.36 -2.88 15.25
N ARG A 93 -3.14 -3.47 14.32
CA ARG A 93 -3.38 -4.92 14.33
C ARG A 93 -2.09 -5.72 14.13
N LEU A 94 -1.31 -5.36 13.11
CA LEU A 94 -0.05 -6.04 12.79
C LEU A 94 1.00 -5.87 13.88
N TYR A 95 1.06 -4.70 14.50
CA TYR A 95 1.95 -4.46 15.61
C TYR A 95 1.63 -5.36 16.81
N ARG A 96 0.36 -5.54 17.16
CA ARG A 96 -0.04 -6.49 18.21
C ARG A 96 0.38 -7.94 17.90
N GLU A 97 0.28 -8.35 16.64
CA GLU A 97 0.77 -9.65 16.19
C GLU A 97 2.29 -9.80 16.35
N LEU A 98 3.05 -8.77 15.99
CA LEU A 98 4.51 -8.72 16.20
C LEU A 98 4.88 -8.79 17.69
N GLN A 99 4.14 -8.09 18.55
CA GLN A 99 4.37 -8.12 20.00
C GLN A 99 4.03 -9.46 20.63
N ALA A 100 3.07 -10.20 20.06
CA ALA A 100 2.78 -11.58 20.44
C ALA A 100 3.83 -12.59 19.96
N GLY A 101 4.90 -12.15 19.28
CA GLY A 101 5.96 -12.99 18.75
C GLY A 101 5.67 -13.55 17.35
N GLY A 102 4.62 -13.07 16.69
CA GLY A 102 4.27 -13.45 15.33
C GLY A 102 5.17 -12.83 14.26
N SER A 103 4.90 -13.20 13.01
CA SER A 103 5.53 -12.67 11.80
C SER A 103 4.46 -12.07 10.90
N VAL A 104 4.69 -10.88 10.36
CA VAL A 104 3.76 -10.22 9.43
C VAL A 104 4.40 -10.16 8.04
N ARG A 105 3.57 -10.19 6.99
CA ARG A 105 4.05 -10.25 5.62
C ARG A 105 3.50 -9.13 4.76
N PHE A 106 4.35 -8.60 3.90
CA PHE A 106 4.03 -7.61 2.88
C PHE A 106 4.37 -8.18 1.51
N ARG A 107 3.60 -7.77 0.49
CA ARG A 107 3.85 -8.13 -0.90
C ARG A 107 4.55 -6.99 -1.62
N ALA A 108 5.44 -7.32 -2.54
CA ALA A 108 6.13 -6.36 -3.37
C ALA A 108 6.07 -6.79 -4.84
N LEU A 109 5.78 -5.85 -5.72
CA LEU A 109 5.97 -6.03 -7.15
C LEU A 109 7.47 -6.11 -7.46
N PRO A 110 7.87 -6.91 -8.46
CA PRO A 110 9.19 -6.75 -9.06
C PRO A 110 9.38 -5.32 -9.58
N ASP A 111 10.59 -4.77 -9.49
CA ASP A 111 10.88 -3.39 -9.89
C ASP A 111 10.46 -3.05 -11.32
N SER A 112 10.65 -3.97 -12.27
CA SER A 112 10.21 -3.79 -13.66
C SER A 112 8.70 -3.65 -13.79
N VAL A 113 7.94 -4.37 -12.96
CA VAL A 113 6.48 -4.28 -12.93
C VAL A 113 6.05 -2.99 -12.25
N ALA A 114 6.66 -2.62 -11.12
CA ALA A 114 6.37 -1.37 -10.43
C ALA A 114 6.64 -0.14 -11.33
N LEU A 115 7.76 -0.14 -12.05
CA LEU A 115 8.08 0.87 -13.05
C LEU A 115 7.03 0.91 -14.18
N SER A 116 6.62 -0.25 -14.70
CA SER A 116 5.54 -0.32 -15.70
C SER A 116 4.23 0.26 -15.17
N LYS A 117 3.89 0.05 -13.89
CA LYS A 117 2.71 0.65 -13.25
C LYS A 117 2.80 2.15 -13.12
N THR A 118 4.00 2.67 -12.85
CA THR A 118 4.27 4.11 -12.90
C THR A 118 4.01 4.64 -14.30
N LEU A 119 4.60 4.04 -15.34
CA LEU A 119 4.55 4.56 -16.72
C LEU A 119 3.18 4.45 -17.40
N PHE A 120 2.47 3.34 -17.21
CA PHE A 120 1.27 3.01 -17.99
C PHE A 120 -0.04 3.02 -17.19
N ALA A 121 0.00 3.37 -15.90
CA ALA A 121 -1.15 3.46 -14.99
C ALA A 121 -2.17 2.31 -15.13
N SER A 122 -1.68 1.10 -15.44
CA SER A 122 -2.53 -0.06 -15.71
C SER A 122 -3.06 -0.64 -14.41
N ARG A 123 -4.37 -0.86 -14.35
CA ARG A 123 -5.07 -1.48 -13.21
C ARG A 123 -4.88 -3.00 -13.13
N ASN A 124 -4.14 -3.63 -14.04
CA ASN A 124 -3.85 -5.05 -13.92
C ASN A 124 -2.84 -5.29 -12.80
N MET A 125 -3.27 -5.75 -11.62
CA MET A 125 -2.37 -5.99 -10.50
C MET A 125 -2.02 -7.48 -10.32
N ASP A 126 -2.42 -8.33 -11.28
CA ASP A 126 -2.23 -9.78 -11.22
C ASP A 126 -0.85 -10.18 -11.75
N HIS A 127 0.16 -9.87 -10.93
CA HIS A 127 1.55 -10.22 -11.17
C HIS A 127 2.09 -11.06 -10.01
N PRO A 128 3.05 -11.98 -10.26
CA PRO A 128 3.77 -12.64 -9.18
C PRO A 128 4.45 -11.60 -8.29
N MET A 129 4.14 -11.63 -6.99
CA MET A 129 4.69 -10.71 -6.00
C MET A 129 5.74 -11.42 -5.14
N ARG A 130 6.76 -10.66 -4.74
CA ARG A 130 7.77 -11.08 -3.77
C ARG A 130 7.25 -10.83 -2.37
N MET A 131 7.68 -11.65 -1.42
CA MET A 131 7.30 -11.51 -0.02
C MET A 131 8.40 -10.78 0.75
N ILE A 132 7.97 -9.85 1.59
CA ILE A 132 8.76 -9.19 2.63
C ILE A 132 8.20 -9.68 3.95
N GLU A 133 9.04 -10.27 4.79
CA GLU A 133 8.64 -10.76 6.11
C GLU A 133 9.22 -9.86 7.19
N LEU A 134 8.38 -9.49 8.15
CA LEU A 134 8.75 -8.66 9.29
C LEU A 134 8.43 -9.44 10.56
N THR A 135 9.41 -9.54 11.44
CA THR A 135 9.27 -10.01 12.82
C THR A 135 9.66 -8.88 13.77
N ARG A 136 9.48 -9.08 15.07
CA ARG A 136 9.90 -8.09 16.06
C ARG A 136 11.39 -7.73 15.98
N ARG A 137 12.24 -8.66 15.52
CA ARG A 137 13.71 -8.52 15.54
C ARG A 137 14.34 -8.37 14.17
N HIS A 138 13.70 -8.85 13.12
CA HIS A 138 14.29 -8.88 11.78
C HIS A 138 13.30 -8.48 10.70
N LEU A 139 13.83 -7.82 9.68
CA LEU A 139 13.22 -7.65 8.37
C LEU A 139 13.92 -8.59 7.38
N THR A 140 13.14 -9.38 6.65
CA THR A 140 13.63 -10.33 5.64
C THR A 140 13.06 -10.00 4.26
N ILE A 141 13.95 -9.81 3.28
CA ILE A 141 13.62 -9.50 1.89
C ILE A 141 14.45 -10.42 0.98
N GLU A 142 13.79 -11.21 0.13
CA GLU A 142 14.46 -12.11 -0.83
C GLU A 142 15.52 -13.03 -0.19
N GLY A 143 15.26 -13.52 1.02
CA GLY A 143 16.17 -14.40 1.77
C GLY A 143 17.33 -13.69 2.47
N LYS A 144 17.48 -12.36 2.32
CA LYS A 144 18.40 -11.54 3.11
C LYS A 144 17.67 -10.99 4.33
N SER A 145 18.35 -10.96 5.48
CA SER A 145 17.78 -10.46 6.74
C SER A 145 18.64 -9.35 7.32
N ILE A 146 17.99 -8.35 7.90
CA ILE A 146 18.61 -7.29 8.71
C ILE A 146 17.89 -7.22 10.04
N ALA A 147 18.64 -7.03 11.13
CA ALA A 147 18.06 -6.80 12.43
C ALA A 147 17.39 -5.41 12.47
N ILE A 148 16.27 -5.27 13.18
CA ILE A 148 15.50 -4.01 13.19
C ILE A 148 16.32 -2.85 13.76
N GLU A 149 17.12 -3.12 14.80
CA GLU A 149 18.05 -2.17 15.41
C GLU A 149 19.21 -1.76 14.49
N ARG A 150 19.47 -2.53 13.43
CA ARG A 150 20.50 -2.24 12.41
C ARG A 150 19.96 -1.41 11.26
N ILE A 151 18.65 -1.25 11.11
CA ILE A 151 18.09 -0.35 10.11
C ILE A 151 18.36 1.09 10.58
N ALA A 152 19.05 1.89 9.78
CA ALA A 152 19.26 3.30 10.07
C ALA A 152 18.06 4.14 9.62
N ASP A 153 17.60 3.90 8.39
CA ASP A 153 16.54 4.68 7.77
C ASP A 153 15.88 3.90 6.64
N VAL A 154 14.65 4.26 6.31
CA VAL A 154 13.94 3.83 5.11
C VAL A 154 13.60 5.07 4.29
N THR A 155 14.44 5.34 3.30
CA THR A 155 14.34 6.56 2.49
C THR A 155 13.62 6.29 1.18
N SER A 156 12.91 7.30 0.67
CA SER A 156 12.27 7.26 -0.64
C SER A 156 12.63 8.52 -1.41
N ASN A 157 13.28 8.34 -2.56
CA ASN A 157 13.53 9.40 -3.51
C ASN A 157 12.51 9.29 -4.65
N LEU A 158 11.50 10.16 -4.62
CA LEU A 158 10.43 10.18 -5.62
C LEU A 158 10.93 10.60 -7.01
N TRP A 159 11.97 11.44 -7.08
CA TRP A 159 12.59 11.85 -8.36
C TRP A 159 13.34 10.71 -9.03
N ALA A 160 14.05 9.89 -8.23
CA ALA A 160 14.74 8.70 -8.72
C ALA A 160 13.86 7.44 -8.70
N GLU A 161 12.57 7.58 -8.36
CA GLU A 161 11.58 6.52 -8.19
C GLU A 161 12.08 5.33 -7.35
N ARG A 162 12.95 5.59 -6.38
CA ARG A 162 13.68 4.55 -5.65
C ARG A 162 13.51 4.70 -4.15
N SER A 163 13.23 3.60 -3.48
CA SER A 163 13.29 3.47 -2.02
C SER A 163 14.47 2.61 -1.60
N GLN A 164 15.07 2.96 -0.47
CA GLN A 164 16.25 2.29 0.07
C GLN A 164 16.07 2.03 1.56
N ILE A 165 16.52 0.87 2.00
CA ILE A 165 16.69 0.52 3.41
C ILE A 165 18.17 0.63 3.70
N LEU A 166 18.53 1.57 4.56
CA LEU A 166 19.90 1.86 4.95
C LEU A 166 20.24 1.13 6.25
N ASP A 167 21.46 0.63 6.32
CA ASP A 167 22.07 0.09 7.52
C ASP A 167 22.78 1.22 8.31
N VAL A 168 22.97 1.05 9.62
CA VAL A 168 23.66 2.02 10.51
C VAL A 168 25.11 2.27 10.11
N ASP A 169 25.74 1.36 9.36
CA ASP A 169 27.08 1.56 8.80
C ASP A 169 27.07 2.39 7.49
N GLY A 170 25.89 2.89 7.06
CA GLY A 170 25.71 3.67 5.84
C GLY A 170 25.55 2.84 4.57
N GLY A 171 25.57 1.51 4.67
CA GLY A 171 25.36 0.59 3.55
C GLY A 171 23.89 0.51 3.12
N VAL A 172 23.65 0.22 1.84
CA VAL A 172 22.30 -0.09 1.34
C VAL A 172 22.01 -1.58 1.55
N PHE A 173 21.14 -1.91 2.50
CA PHE A 173 20.70 -3.29 2.72
C PHE A 173 19.85 -3.79 1.56
N HIS A 174 18.88 -2.99 1.14
CA HIS A 174 17.99 -3.31 0.04
C HIS A 174 17.52 -2.04 -0.66
N ALA A 175 17.30 -2.12 -1.96
CA ALA A 175 16.73 -1.04 -2.75
C ALA A 175 15.68 -1.59 -3.71
N MET A 176 14.63 -0.81 -3.90
CA MET A 176 13.44 -1.20 -4.67
C MET A 176 12.83 0.05 -5.32
N HIS A 177 11.95 -0.15 -6.29
CA HIS A 177 11.14 0.94 -6.81
C HIS A 177 10.22 1.51 -5.72
N SER A 178 10.02 2.82 -5.70
CA SER A 178 9.36 3.57 -4.61
C SER A 178 7.92 3.14 -4.33
N ASN A 179 7.20 2.68 -5.35
CA ASN A 179 5.85 2.13 -5.22
C ASN A 179 5.81 0.60 -5.19
N ALA A 180 6.93 -0.12 -5.15
CA ALA A 180 6.93 -1.57 -5.31
C ALA A 180 6.16 -2.32 -4.22
N VAL A 181 6.22 -1.81 -2.98
CA VAL A 181 5.66 -2.50 -1.80
C VAL A 181 4.21 -2.13 -1.57
N MET A 182 3.36 -3.15 -1.46
CA MET A 182 1.99 -3.00 -1.01
C MET A 182 1.99 -2.56 0.45
N SER A 183 1.15 -1.58 0.77
CA SER A 183 0.98 -1.09 2.14
C SER A 183 2.29 -0.55 2.74
N PHE A 184 3.12 0.09 1.91
CA PHE A 184 4.47 0.54 2.28
C PHE A 184 4.51 1.40 3.55
N ASP A 185 3.56 2.31 3.75
CA ASP A 185 3.53 3.15 4.96
C ASP A 185 3.32 2.33 6.24
N VAL A 186 2.54 1.26 6.14
CA VAL A 186 2.34 0.35 7.28
C VAL A 186 3.66 -0.33 7.61
N LEU A 187 4.38 -0.84 6.61
CA LEU A 187 5.71 -1.45 6.80
C LEU A 187 6.68 -0.48 7.48
N VAL A 188 6.85 0.73 6.92
CA VAL A 188 7.77 1.74 7.47
C VAL A 188 7.40 2.14 8.89
N THR A 189 6.10 2.34 9.16
CA THR A 189 5.61 2.69 10.50
C THR A 189 5.88 1.59 11.51
N LEU A 190 5.71 0.31 11.12
CA LEU A 190 6.01 -0.82 12.00
C LEU A 190 7.50 -0.92 12.32
N ILE A 191 8.37 -0.74 11.32
CA ILE A 191 9.84 -0.71 11.53
C ILE A 191 10.19 0.38 12.54
N ALA A 192 9.72 1.61 12.31
CA ALA A 192 10.00 2.74 13.20
C ALA A 192 9.53 2.48 14.65
N ARG A 193 8.34 1.89 14.82
CA ARG A 193 7.82 1.57 16.15
C ARG A 193 8.62 0.46 16.84
N LEU A 194 9.03 -0.57 16.11
CA LEU A 194 9.87 -1.63 16.65
C LEU A 194 11.26 -1.10 17.07
N GLN A 195 11.82 -0.15 16.32
CA GLN A 195 13.07 0.53 16.71
C GLN A 195 12.91 1.35 18.00
N GLN A 196 11.79 2.06 18.15
CA GLN A 196 11.47 2.79 19.38
C GLN A 196 11.35 1.86 20.59
N ASP A 197 10.72 0.70 20.42
CA ASP A 197 10.62 -0.32 21.48
C ASP A 197 11.99 -0.86 21.88
N ALA A 198 12.85 -1.17 20.89
CA ALA A 198 14.21 -1.66 21.14
C ALA A 198 15.06 -0.62 21.87
N ALA A 199 14.98 0.65 21.46
CA ALA A 199 15.68 1.75 22.12
C ALA A 199 15.16 1.99 23.55
N SER A 200 13.88 1.78 23.80
CA SER A 200 13.29 1.93 25.14
C SER A 200 13.70 0.77 26.05
N ALA A 201 13.74 -0.46 25.54
CA ALA A 201 14.18 -1.63 26.29
C ALA A 201 15.67 -1.57 26.67
N ALA A 202 16.52 -0.96 25.84
CA ALA A 202 17.94 -0.78 26.13
C ALA A 202 18.24 0.27 27.22
N ARG A 203 17.25 1.06 27.64
CA ARG A 203 17.36 2.10 28.67
C ARG A 203 16.91 1.65 30.06
N VAL A 204 16.32 0.46 30.18
CA VAL A 204 15.85 -0.16 31.43
C VAL A 204 16.86 -1.19 31.88
#